data_AF-A0A8T5XID8-F1
#
_entry.id   AF-A0A8T5XID8-F1
#
_cell.length_a   1.000
_cell.length_b   1.000
_cell.length_c   1.000
_cell.angle_alpha   90.00
_cell.angle_beta   90.00
_cell.angle_gamma   90.00
#
_symmetry.space_group_name_H-M   'P 1'
#
loop_
_entity.id
_entity.type
_entity.pdbx_description
1 polymer ?
#
loop_
_entity_poly.entity_id
_entity_poly.type
_entity_poly.pdbx_seq_one_letter_code
_entity_poly.pdbx_strand_id
1 'polypeptide(L)'
;MEKGDKLFVRIDKRVKGSNISSNDFKDHINYVKTIANERYFIGGGFEKKDGGMTLMKANDIEEAKEIAENDPLINRKLYTCEIYEWNIQVLNKKS
;
A
#
# COMPACT_ATOMS: atom_id res chain seq x y z
N MET A 1 7.71 -15.11 4.06
CA MET A 1 7.70 -14.96 2.59
C MET A 1 8.56 -16.04 1.97
N GLU A 2 7.99 -16.77 1.03
CA GLU A 2 8.64 -17.86 0.33
C GLU A 2 8.74 -17.59 -1.17
N LYS A 3 9.60 -18.35 -1.85
CA LYS A 3 9.75 -18.27 -3.30
C LYS A 3 8.42 -18.72 -3.93
N GLY A 4 7.83 -17.87 -4.76
CA GLY A 4 6.53 -18.14 -5.38
C GLY A 4 5.33 -17.53 -4.64
N ASP A 5 5.54 -16.84 -3.50
CA ASP A 5 4.50 -15.98 -2.93
C ASP A 5 4.12 -14.89 -3.96
N LYS A 6 2.81 -14.68 -4.13
CA LYS A 6 2.28 -13.50 -4.80
C LYS A 6 2.03 -12.40 -3.78
N LEU A 7 2.51 -11.21 -4.08
CA LEU A 7 2.15 -9.98 -3.36
C LEU A 7 1.53 -8.99 -4.33
N PHE A 8 0.86 -8.00 -3.77
CA PHE A 8 0.32 -6.87 -4.50
C PHE A 8 1.12 -5.64 -4.13
N VAL A 9 1.60 -4.94 -5.16
CA VAL A 9 2.34 -3.68 -5.02
C VAL A 9 1.35 -2.56 -5.25
N ARG A 10 1.24 -1.64 -4.29
CA ARG A 10 0.50 -0.40 -4.43
C ARG A 10 1.49 0.76 -4.45
N ILE A 11 1.45 1.57 -5.52
CA ILE A 11 2.27 2.77 -5.68
C ILE A 11 1.39 3.99 -5.57
N ASP A 12 1.67 4.81 -4.57
CA ASP A 12 0.88 5.99 -4.24
C ASP A 12 1.54 7.25 -4.79
N LYS A 13 0.72 8.15 -5.32
CA LYS A 13 1.11 9.48 -5.76
C LYS A 13 0.17 10.51 -5.17
N ARG A 14 0.74 11.56 -4.58
CA ARG A 14 -0.06 12.66 -4.05
C ARG A 14 -0.75 13.41 -5.18
N VAL A 15 -2.02 13.75 -4.99
CA VAL A 15 -2.76 14.63 -5.90
C VAL A 15 -2.19 16.05 -5.78
N LYS A 16 -1.87 16.68 -6.92
CA LYS A 16 -1.30 18.03 -6.92
C LYS A 16 -2.28 19.02 -6.29
N GLY A 17 -1.82 19.78 -5.29
CA GLY A 17 -2.63 20.76 -4.58
C GLY A 17 -3.52 20.18 -3.49
N SER A 18 -3.44 18.87 -3.18
CA SER A 18 -4.11 18.32 -2.02
C SER A 18 -3.43 18.78 -0.73
N ASN A 19 -4.22 19.29 0.21
CA ASN A 19 -3.76 19.65 1.55
C ASN A 19 -4.08 18.51 2.50
N ILE A 20 -3.03 17.90 3.05
CA ILE A 20 -3.17 16.72 3.92
C ILE A 20 -2.97 17.16 5.35
N SER A 21 -3.98 16.92 6.16
CA SER A 21 -3.90 17.21 7.59
C SER A 21 -3.24 16.06 8.35
N SER A 22 -2.82 16.33 9.58
CA SER A 22 -2.37 15.28 10.50
C SER A 22 -3.47 14.24 10.78
N ASN A 23 -4.75 14.62 10.71
CA ASN A 23 -5.87 13.69 10.89
C ASN A 23 -6.02 12.74 9.70
N ASP A 24 -5.86 13.22 8.46
CA ASP A 24 -5.90 12.36 7.27
C ASP A 24 -4.82 11.26 7.34
N PHE A 25 -3.61 11.65 7.76
CA PHE A 25 -2.53 10.69 7.92
C PHE A 25 -2.75 9.75 9.11
N LYS A 26 -3.34 10.23 10.20
CA LYS A 26 -3.72 9.38 11.34
C LYS A 26 -4.75 8.32 10.94
N ASP A 27 -5.76 8.72 10.18
CA ASP A 27 -6.81 7.83 9.69
C ASP A 27 -6.22 6.76 8.76
N HIS A 28 -5.33 7.17 7.85
CA HIS A 28 -4.54 6.26 7.02
C HIS A 28 -3.77 5.23 7.85
N ILE A 29 -2.99 5.68 8.84
CA ILE A 29 -2.19 4.80 9.69
C ILE A 29 -3.08 3.83 10.47
N ASN A 30 -4.24 4.27 10.96
CA ASN A 30 -5.19 3.39 11.63
C ASN A 30 -5.76 2.34 10.69
N TYR A 31 -6.13 2.73 9.46
CA TYR A 31 -6.62 1.82 8.44
C TYR A 31 -5.57 0.76 8.06
N VAL A 32 -4.35 1.17 7.70
CA VAL A 32 -3.32 0.19 7.30
C VAL A 32 -2.91 -0.73 8.46
N LYS A 33 -3.03 -0.28 9.72
CA LYS A 33 -2.82 -1.13 10.90
C LYS A 33 -3.88 -2.23 11.02
N THR A 34 -5.14 -1.96 10.71
CA THR A 34 -6.18 -3.02 10.74
C THR A 34 -5.89 -4.07 9.68
N ILE A 35 -5.48 -3.65 8.48
CA ILE A 35 -5.08 -4.57 7.41
C ILE A 35 -3.85 -5.40 7.84
N ALA A 36 -2.82 -4.75 8.38
CA ALA A 36 -1.59 -5.41 8.81
C ALA A 36 -1.78 -6.43 9.96
N ASN A 37 -2.86 -6.32 10.75
CA ASN A 37 -3.20 -7.31 11.78
C ASN A 37 -3.73 -8.63 11.18
N GLU A 38 -4.27 -8.60 9.97
CA GLU A 38 -4.91 -9.75 9.32
C GLU A 38 -4.01 -10.42 8.29
N ARG A 39 -3.12 -9.65 7.66
CA ARG A 39 -2.31 -10.11 6.52
C ARG A 39 -0.96 -9.41 6.48
N TYR A 40 -0.04 -10.00 5.73
CA TYR A 40 1.24 -9.36 5.47
C TYR A 40 1.01 -8.02 4.77
N PHE A 41 1.51 -6.94 5.38
CA PHE A 41 1.44 -5.59 4.87
C PHE A 41 2.68 -4.81 5.32
N ILE A 42 3.39 -4.19 4.39
CA ILE A 42 4.50 -3.28 4.68
C ILE A 42 4.42 -2.11 3.71
N GLY A 43 4.67 -0.89 4.20
CA GLY A 43 4.66 0.29 3.35
C GLY A 43 5.46 1.43 3.94
N GLY A 44 5.73 2.43 3.09
CA GLY A 44 6.45 3.62 3.46
C GLY A 44 6.33 4.72 2.40
N GLY A 45 6.53 5.97 2.84
CA GLY A 45 6.66 7.11 1.95
C GLY A 45 8.04 7.16 1.29
N PHE A 46 8.15 7.77 0.12
CA PHE A 46 9.44 8.07 -0.49
C PHE A 46 10.03 9.36 0.09
N GLU A 47 11.33 9.39 0.41
CA GLU A 47 11.96 10.59 0.98
C GLU A 47 12.00 11.80 0.02
N LYS A 48 12.20 11.55 -1.28
CA LYS A 48 12.44 12.59 -2.29
C LYS A 48 11.33 12.68 -3.34
N LYS A 49 10.18 12.08 -3.07
CA LYS A 49 9.03 12.06 -3.98
C LYS A 49 7.74 12.05 -3.18
N ASP A 50 6.79 12.89 -3.55
CA ASP A 50 5.45 12.86 -2.98
C ASP A 50 4.73 11.56 -3.37
N GLY A 51 4.66 10.62 -2.44
CA GLY A 51 4.13 9.30 -2.70
C GLY A 51 4.62 8.26 -1.71
N GLY A 52 4.26 7.02 -1.97
CA GLY A 52 4.69 5.88 -1.19
C GLY A 52 4.57 4.58 -1.96
N MET A 53 5.06 3.52 -1.34
CA MET A 53 4.90 2.17 -1.84
C MET A 53 4.45 1.28 -0.69
N THR A 54 3.54 0.37 -1.03
CA THR A 54 3.07 -0.67 -0.14
C THR A 54 3.17 -2.03 -0.83
N LEU A 55 3.54 -3.06 -0.07
CA LEU A 55 3.46 -4.47 -0.43
C LEU A 55 2.48 -5.14 0.50
N MET A 56 1.49 -5.85 -0.05
CA MET A 56 0.48 -6.55 0.73
C MET A 56 0.13 -7.93 0.18
N LYS A 57 -0.30 -8.85 1.04
CA LYS A 57 -1.01 -10.07 0.62
C LYS A 57 -2.49 -9.75 0.40
N ALA A 58 -3.05 -10.31 -0.66
CA ALA A 58 -4.48 -10.37 -0.96
C ALA A 58 -4.76 -11.69 -1.71
N ASN A 59 -6.03 -12.09 -1.80
CA ASN A 59 -6.49 -13.28 -2.50
C ASN A 59 -6.38 -13.09 -4.03
N ASP A 60 -6.72 -11.89 -4.50
CA ASP A 60 -6.67 -11.50 -5.91
C ASP A 60 -6.49 -9.98 -6.07
N ILE A 61 -6.43 -9.52 -7.33
CA ILE A 61 -6.26 -8.11 -7.67
C ILE A 61 -7.48 -7.27 -7.29
N GLU A 62 -8.67 -7.84 -7.22
CA GLU A 62 -9.89 -7.09 -6.87
C GLU A 62 -9.92 -6.80 -5.37
N GLU A 63 -9.56 -7.77 -4.51
CA GLU A 63 -9.37 -7.50 -3.08
C GLU A 63 -8.26 -6.47 -2.84
N ALA A 64 -7.14 -6.55 -3.58
CA ALA A 64 -6.07 -5.57 -3.45
C ALA A 64 -6.53 -4.14 -3.81
N LYS A 65 -7.39 -4.00 -4.84
CA LYS A 65 -8.04 -2.73 -5.20
C LYS A 65 -9.00 -2.26 -4.13
N GLU A 66 -9.84 -3.14 -3.61
CA GLU A 66 -10.78 -2.80 -2.53
C GLU A 66 -10.04 -2.28 -1.28
N ILE A 67 -8.93 -2.90 -0.90
CA ILE A 67 -8.08 -2.40 0.19
C ILE A 67 -7.54 -1.00 -0.12
N ALA A 68 -7.11 -0.76 -1.35
CA ALA A 68 -6.58 0.54 -1.72
C ALA A 68 -7.66 1.63 -1.75
N GLU A 69 -8.83 1.35 -2.31
CA GLU A 69 -9.95 2.31 -2.43
C GLU A 69 -10.58 2.66 -1.08
N ASN A 70 -10.47 1.76 -0.10
CA ASN A 70 -10.92 1.99 1.28
C ASN A 70 -9.88 2.73 2.15
N ASP A 71 -8.65 2.92 1.67
CA ASP A 71 -7.67 3.76 2.36
C ASP A 71 -8.17 5.22 2.41
N PRO A 72 -8.22 5.85 3.60
CA PRO A 72 -8.67 7.23 3.73
C PRO A 72 -7.99 8.23 2.78
N LEU A 73 -6.71 8.06 2.47
CA LEU A 73 -6.00 8.96 1.55
C LEU A 73 -6.45 8.83 0.09
N ILE A 74 -6.79 7.62 -0.32
CA ILE A 74 -7.26 7.31 -1.68
C ILE A 74 -8.74 7.67 -1.80
N ASN A 75 -9.56 7.22 -0.84
CA ASN A 75 -11.00 7.47 -0.78
C ASN A 75 -11.32 8.98 -0.80
N ARG A 76 -10.56 9.77 -0.02
CA ARG A 76 -10.70 11.25 0.03
C ARG A 76 -10.04 11.97 -1.13
N LYS A 77 -9.49 11.24 -2.12
CA LYS A 77 -8.83 11.79 -3.31
C LYS A 77 -7.64 12.69 -2.99
N LEU A 78 -6.95 12.44 -1.87
CA LEU A 78 -5.71 13.13 -1.48
C LEU A 78 -4.49 12.50 -2.18
N TYR A 79 -4.59 11.21 -2.46
CA TYR A 79 -3.66 10.40 -3.25
C TYR A 79 -4.41 9.64 -4.35
N THR A 80 -3.67 9.25 -5.38
CA THR A 80 -4.04 8.22 -6.36
C THR A 80 -3.09 7.05 -6.22
N CYS A 81 -3.53 5.85 -6.56
CA CYS A 81 -2.68 4.67 -6.53
C CYS A 81 -2.75 3.85 -7.81
N GLU A 82 -1.66 3.16 -8.11
CA GLU A 82 -1.60 2.07 -9.09
C GLU A 82 -1.33 0.76 -8.35
N ILE A 83 -1.94 -0.34 -8.79
CA ILE A 83 -1.84 -1.64 -8.12
C ILE A 83 -1.41 -2.69 -9.13
N TYR A 84 -0.44 -3.51 -8.75
CA TYR A 84 0.13 -4.56 -9.59
C TYR A 84 0.23 -5.88 -8.84
N GLU A 85 -0.09 -6.96 -9.53
CA GLU A 85 0.32 -8.31 -9.10
C GLU A 85 1.84 -8.47 -9.25
N TRP A 86 2.49 -8.92 -8.19
CA TRP A 86 3.94 -9.10 -8.17
C TRP A 86 4.33 -10.51 -7.74
N ASN A 87 4.92 -11.24 -8.68
CA ASN A 87 5.48 -12.57 -8.45
C ASN A 87 6.86 -12.44 -7.79
N ILE A 88 6.95 -12.76 -6.50
CA ILE A 88 8.19 -12.59 -5.74
C ILE A 88 9.23 -13.63 -6.13
N GLN A 89 10.41 -13.14 -6.52
CA GLN A 89 11.62 -13.95 -6.66
C GLN A 89 12.59 -13.60 -5.54
N VAL A 90 12.82 -14.54 -4.62
CA VAL A 90 13.84 -14.38 -3.58
C VAL A 90 15.13 -15.02 -4.07
N LEU A 91 16.07 -14.19 -4.52
CA LEU A 91 17.32 -14.65 -5.15
C LEU A 91 18.42 -14.99 -4.15
N ASN A 92 18.33 -14.47 -2.92
CA ASN A 92 19.26 -14.79 -1.85
C ASN A 92 18.51 -14.77 -0.51
N LYS A 93 18.14 -15.94 0.00
CA LYS A 93 17.79 -16.08 1.42
C LYS A 93 19.10 -16.22 2.18
N LYS A 94 19.70 -15.11 2.61
CA LYS A 94 20.67 -15.21 3.71
C LYS A 94 19.87 -15.59 4.95
N SER A 95 20.00 -16.86 5.33
CA SER A 95 19.54 -17.44 6.59
C SER A 95 20.20 -16.77 7.78
#